data_AF-A0A8B7US72-F1
#
_entry.id   AF-A0A8B7US72-F1
#
_cell.length_a   1.000
_cell.length_b   1.000
_cell.length_c   1.000
_cell.angle_alpha   90.00
_cell.angle_beta   90.00
_cell.angle_gamma   90.00
#
_symmetry.space_group_name_H-M   'P 1'
#
loop_
_entity.id
_entity.type
_entity.pdbx_description
1 polymer ?
#
loop_
_entity_poly.entity_id
_entity_poly.type
_entity_poly.pdbx_seq_one_letter_code
_entity_poly.pdbx_strand_id
1 'polypeptide(L)'
;MAVDLLPTQVSESVTFWDVAVLFSKDEWSHLDSAQRSLYREVMIENYSNLVLLGISVSTPELICQLQQGEDPCMARRGYPPDCLGE
;
A
#
# COMPACT_ATOMS: atom_id res chain seq x y z
N MET A 1 41.14 -8.69 23.38
CA MET A 1 40.11 -7.63 23.41
C MET A 1 38.99 -8.13 22.52
N ALA A 2 37.89 -8.59 23.12
CA ALA A 2 36.71 -9.01 22.35
C ALA A 2 36.01 -7.74 21.87
N VAL A 3 35.75 -7.66 20.57
CA VAL A 3 34.97 -6.57 19.99
C VAL A 3 33.52 -7.02 20.14
N ASP A 4 32.82 -6.50 21.15
CA ASP A 4 31.38 -6.69 21.26
C ASP A 4 30.72 -5.97 20.08
N LEU A 5 30.45 -6.72 19.02
CA LEU A 5 29.56 -6.29 17.93
C LEU A 5 28.16 -6.18 18.54
N LEU A 6 27.80 -4.96 18.97
CA LEU A 6 26.43 -4.66 19.37
C LEU A 6 25.49 -5.10 18.23
N PRO A 7 24.37 -5.78 18.53
CA PRO A 7 23.40 -6.12 17.51
C PRO A 7 23.00 -4.81 16.85
N THR A 8 23.30 -4.69 15.57
CA THR A 8 22.76 -3.63 14.73
C THR A 8 21.26 -3.73 14.91
N GLN A 9 20.65 -2.76 15.61
CA GLN A 9 19.20 -2.68 15.71
C GLN A 9 18.71 -2.55 14.27
N VAL A 10 18.24 -3.65 13.69
CA VAL A 10 17.60 -3.65 12.38
C VAL A 10 16.33 -2.85 12.58
N SER A 11 16.41 -1.56 12.25
CA SER A 11 15.27 -0.67 12.25
C SER A 11 14.53 -0.96 10.96
N GLU A 12 13.64 -1.95 10.97
CA GLU A 12 12.74 -2.19 9.85
C GLU A 12 11.88 -0.94 9.66
N SER A 13 12.09 -0.23 8.55
CA SER A 13 11.33 0.97 8.22
C SER A 13 9.95 0.54 7.74
N VAL A 14 8.90 1.02 8.40
CA VAL A 14 7.53 0.84 7.94
C VAL A 14 7.36 1.52 6.58
N THR A 15 6.76 0.82 5.63
CA THR A 15 6.42 1.32 4.30
C THR A 15 4.91 1.49 4.15
N PHE A 16 4.48 2.16 3.09
CA PHE A 16 3.05 2.26 2.77
C PHE A 16 2.40 0.89 2.57
N TRP A 17 3.10 -0.05 1.98
CA TRP A 17 2.56 -1.38 1.68
C TRP A 17 2.31 -2.22 2.94
N ASP A 18 3.02 -1.93 4.04
CA ASP A 18 2.81 -2.62 5.32
C ASP A 18 1.48 -2.24 5.98
N VAL A 19 0.91 -1.09 5.60
CA VAL A 19 -0.37 -0.57 6.14
C VAL A 19 -1.47 -0.49 5.08
N ALA A 20 -1.16 -0.79 3.82
CA ALA A 20 -2.10 -0.74 2.72
C ALA A 20 -2.91 -2.03 2.65
N VAL A 21 -4.21 -1.89 2.40
CA VAL A 21 -5.06 -3.02 2.02
C VAL A 21 -5.07 -3.10 0.49
N LEU A 22 -4.84 -4.28 -0.06
CA LEU A 22 -4.85 -4.50 -1.50
C LEU A 22 -5.96 -5.49 -1.84
N PHE A 23 -6.83 -5.07 -2.74
CA PHE A 23 -7.87 -5.92 -3.29
C PHE A 23 -7.43 -6.49 -4.63
N SER A 24 -7.71 -7.76 -4.86
CA SER A 24 -7.73 -8.32 -6.21
C SER A 24 -8.84 -7.67 -7.05
N LYS A 25 -8.80 -7.86 -8.37
CA LYS A 25 -9.84 -7.34 -9.27
C LYS A 25 -11.22 -7.90 -8.93
N ASP A 26 -11.29 -9.18 -8.60
CA ASP A 26 -12.53 -9.85 -8.20
C ASP A 26 -13.04 -9.29 -6.87
N GLU A 27 -12.22 -9.21 -5.82
CA GLU A 27 -12.65 -8.64 -4.52
C GLU A 27 -13.10 -7.19 -4.67
N TRP A 28 -12.38 -6.37 -5.45
CA TRP A 28 -12.76 -4.98 -5.73
C TRP A 28 -14.12 -4.87 -6.44
N SER A 29 -14.41 -5.80 -7.35
CA SER A 29 -15.70 -5.84 -8.06
C SER A 29 -16.88 -6.12 -7.14
N HIS A 30 -16.64 -6.81 -6.02
CA HIS A 30 -17.65 -7.10 -5.01
C HIS A 30 -17.87 -5.93 -4.03
N LEU A 31 -16.99 -4.92 -4.02
CA LEU A 31 -17.18 -3.74 -3.19
C LEU A 31 -18.25 -2.82 -3.75
N ASP A 32 -19.15 -2.36 -2.89
CA ASP A 32 -20.10 -1.30 -3.22
C ASP A 32 -19.44 0.09 -3.24
N SER A 33 -20.20 1.11 -3.67
CA SER A 33 -19.69 2.47 -3.79
C SER A 33 -19.25 3.09 -2.46
N ALA A 34 -19.91 2.76 -1.36
CA ALA A 34 -19.56 3.25 -0.03
C ALA A 34 -18.25 2.62 0.45
N GLN A 35 -18.07 1.32 0.22
CA GLN A 35 -16.84 0.60 0.54
C GLN A 35 -15.65 1.11 -0.27
N ARG A 36 -15.83 1.39 -1.57
CA ARG A 36 -14.77 1.99 -2.41
C ARG A 36 -14.41 3.41 -1.99
N SER A 37 -15.40 4.20 -1.58
CA SER A 37 -15.16 5.55 -1.02
C SER A 37 -14.35 5.46 0.28
N LEU A 38 -14.77 4.58 1.20
CA LEU A 38 -14.06 4.36 2.45
C LEU A 38 -12.63 3.89 2.21
N TYR A 39 -12.42 2.95 1.29
CA TYR A 39 -11.08 2.51 0.91
C TYR A 39 -10.19 3.68 0.47
N ARG A 40 -10.71 4.52 -0.42
CA ARG A 40 -9.98 5.70 -0.91
C ARG A 40 -9.57 6.61 0.25
N GLU A 41 -10.50 6.93 1.13
CA GLU A 41 -10.26 7.80 2.30
C GLU A 41 -9.19 7.20 3.22
N VAL A 42 -9.35 5.92 3.60
CA VAL A 42 -8.41 5.25 4.52
C VAL A 42 -7.02 5.11 3.90
N MET A 43 -6.89 4.79 2.61
CA MET A 43 -5.57 4.66 1.98
C MET A 43 -4.85 6.01 1.86
N ILE A 44 -5.57 7.08 1.55
CA ILE A 44 -5.01 8.44 1.51
C ILE A 44 -4.58 8.88 2.92
N GLU A 45 -5.40 8.59 3.93
CA GLU A 45 -5.09 8.89 5.34
C GLU A 45 -3.86 8.10 5.81
N ASN A 46 -3.78 6.81 5.50
CA ASN A 46 -2.61 5.97 5.83
C ASN A 46 -1.33 6.56 5.25
N TYR A 47 -1.32 6.93 3.96
CA TYR A 47 -0.16 7.58 3.34
C TYR A 47 0.20 8.89 4.05
N SER A 48 -0.80 9.74 4.33
CA SER A 48 -0.61 11.02 5.00
C SER A 48 -0.01 10.83 6.40
N ASN A 49 -0.46 9.82 7.14
CA ASN A 49 0.08 9.48 8.46
C ASN A 49 1.54 9.06 8.39
N LEU A 50 1.95 8.27 7.39
CA LEU A 50 3.36 7.91 7.22
C LEU A 50 4.24 9.13 6.93
N VAL A 51 3.76 10.06 6.09
CA VAL A 51 4.45 11.33 5.83
C VAL A 51 4.57 12.16 7.11
N LEU A 52 3.51 12.25 7.90
CA LEU A 52 3.51 12.98 9.19
C LEU A 52 4.44 12.36 10.23
N LEU A 53 4.61 11.04 10.21
CA LEU A 53 5.57 10.33 11.06
C LEU A 53 7.03 10.51 10.62
N GLY A 54 7.28 11.27 9.54
CA GLY A 54 8.62 11.50 9.02
C GLY A 54 9.21 10.28 8.31
N ILE A 55 8.37 9.30 7.95
CA ILE A 55 8.78 8.14 7.17
C ILE A 55 8.90 8.60 5.73
N SER A 56 10.11 8.50 5.17
CA SER A 56 10.38 8.85 3.78
C SER A 56 9.74 7.81 2.85
N VAL A 57 8.51 8.08 2.44
CA VAL A 57 7.74 7.24 1.51
C VAL A 57 7.65 7.95 0.16
N SER A 58 8.07 7.30 -0.93
CA SER A 58 7.75 7.77 -2.28
C SER A 58 6.25 7.64 -2.52
N THR A 59 5.59 8.65 -3.09
CA THR A 59 4.15 8.58 -3.41
C THR A 59 3.85 7.36 -4.28
N PRO A 60 3.17 6.33 -3.76
CA PRO A 60 2.85 5.14 -4.52
C PRO A 60 1.86 5.48 -5.64
N GLU A 61 1.94 4.79 -6.78
CA GLU A 61 1.02 5.01 -7.91
C GLU A 61 -0.45 4.86 -7.49
N LEU A 62 -0.71 3.90 -6.59
CA LEU A 62 -2.01 3.70 -5.95
C LEU A 62 -2.53 4.99 -5.28
N ILE A 63 -1.68 5.71 -4.54
CA ILE A 63 -2.06 6.97 -3.88
C ILE A 63 -2.35 8.06 -4.91
N CYS A 64 -1.56 8.16 -5.99
CA CYS A 64 -1.80 9.11 -7.06
C CYS A 64 -3.17 8.89 -7.73
N GLN A 65 -3.53 7.63 -8.01
CA GLN A 65 -4.83 7.28 -8.61
C GLN A 65 -5.99 7.59 -7.66
N LEU A 66 -5.85 7.21 -6.39
CA LEU A 66 -6.87 7.48 -5.37
C LEU A 66 -7.07 8.99 -5.16
N GLN A 67 -6.02 9.80 -5.18
CA GLN A 67 -6.18 11.26 -5.10
C GLN A 67 -6.93 11.84 -6.30
N GLN A 68 -6.70 11.32 -7.50
CA GLN A 68 -7.42 11.69 -8.72
C GLN A 68 -8.86 11.17 -8.77
N GLY A 69 -9.23 10.27 -7.85
CA GLY A 69 -10.55 9.62 -7.85
C GLY A 69 -10.69 8.54 -8.90
N GLU A 70 -9.57 8.03 -9.40
CA GLU A 70 -9.52 6.89 -10.31
C GLU A 70 -9.67 5.57 -9.54
N ASP A 71 -10.20 4.57 -10.23
CA ASP A 71 -10.44 3.24 -9.68
C ASP A 71 -9.14 2.41 -9.75
N PRO A 72 -8.54 2.01 -8.61
CA PRO A 72 -7.18 1.47 -8.56
C PRO A 72 -7.02 0.11 -9.26
N CYS A 73 -8.09 -0.68 -9.32
CA CYS A 73 -8.05 -2.01 -9.94
C CYS A 73 -8.13 -1.98 -11.47
N MET A 74 -8.34 -0.82 -12.10
CA MET A 74 -8.32 -0.66 -13.57
C MET A 74 -6.94 -0.25 -14.11
N ALA A 75 -6.00 0.12 -13.23
CA ALA A 75 -4.71 0.65 -13.61
C ALA A 75 -3.55 -0.36 -13.55
N ARG A 76 -3.79 -1.64 -13.20
CA ARG A 76 -2.77 -2.70 -13.29
C ARG A 76 -2.46 -3.01 -14.77
N ARG A 77 -1.78 -2.10 -15.45
CA ARG A 77 -1.23 -2.30 -16.80
C ARG A 77 0.21 -2.80 -16.66
N GLY A 78 0.36 -4.06 -16.22
CA GLY A 78 1.65 -4.76 -16.34
C GLY A 78 2.07 -5.61 -15.14
N TYR A 79 1.42 -6.76 -14.93
CA TYR A 79 2.09 -8.04 -14.61
C TYR A 79 1.08 -9.18 -14.87
N PRO A 80 1.49 -10.36 -15.36
CA PRO A 80 0.56 -11.39 -15.82
C PRO A 80 -0.19 -11.98 -14.62
N PRO A 81 -1.40 -12.54 -14.85
CA PRO A 81 -1.96 -13.46 -13.90
C PRO A 81 -1.14 -14.74 -14.01
N ASP A 82 -0.22 -14.96 -13.08
CA ASP A 82 0.15 -16.34 -12.78
C ASP A 82 -1.07 -16.97 -12.13
N CYS A 83 -1.95 -17.50 -12.99
CA CYS A 83 -2.92 -18.51 -12.62
C CYS A 83 -2.13 -19.67 -12.01
N LEU A 84 -2.13 -19.81 -10.69
CA LEU A 84 -1.62 -21.00 -10.02
C LEU A 84 -2.54 -21.44 -8.88
N GLY A 85 -3.40 -22.41 -9.20
CA GLY A 85 -4.02 -23.41 -8.30
C GLY A 85 -5.10 -22.91 -7.34
N GLU A 86 -6.25 -23.54 -7.17
CA GLU A 86 -6.84 -24.80 -7.66
C GLU A 86 -8.35 -24.58 -7.87
#